data_AF-A0A151LAW1-F1
#
_entry.id   AF-A0A151LAW1-F1
#
_cell.length_a   1.000
_cell.length_b   1.000
_cell.length_c   1.000
_cell.angle_alpha   90.00
_cell.angle_beta   90.00
_cell.angle_gamma   90.00
#
_symmetry.space_group_name_H-M   'P 1'
#
loop_
_entity.id
_entity.type
_entity.pdbx_description
1 polymer ?
#
loop_
_entity_poly.entity_id
_entity_poly.type
_entity_poly.pdbx_seq_one_letter_code
_entity_poly.pdbx_strand_id
1 'polypeptide(L)'
;MISSKSTDIAGLNSLRSKNINEIAQLIKVTKEKKKKLCNDKNERENIKQLENFVKEQSNCFNICKQNLYERLEKDLNEYIFFTSKNKINLNEEHIQKLYRNYNNIEEELCYSSCSKKYSTLLDYKT
;
A
#
# COMPACT_ATOMS: atom_id res chain seq x y z
N MET A 1 12.11 40.31 1.84
CA MET A 1 13.16 39.84 0.91
C MET A 1 13.50 38.41 1.25
N ILE A 2 13.40 37.51 0.27
CA ILE A 2 13.56 36.06 0.42
C ILE A 2 15.03 35.78 0.74
N SER A 3 15.29 35.19 1.92
CA SER A 3 16.59 34.66 2.31
C SER A 3 16.91 33.44 1.44
N SER A 4 17.71 33.65 0.39
CA SER A 4 18.32 32.59 -0.40
C SER A 4 19.36 31.85 0.45
N LYS A 5 18.96 30.73 1.07
CA LYS A 5 19.92 29.74 1.55
C LYS A 5 20.54 29.08 0.32
N SER A 6 21.77 29.47 -0.02
CA SER A 6 22.55 28.78 -1.04
C SER A 6 22.88 27.37 -0.54
N THR A 7 22.10 26.40 -0.97
CA THR A 7 22.45 24.98 -0.94
C THR A 7 23.61 24.77 -1.90
N ASP A 8 24.82 25.07 -1.43
CA ASP A 8 26.06 24.75 -2.13
C ASP A 8 26.33 23.24 -1.97
N ILE A 9 25.63 22.45 -2.78
CA ILE A 9 26.03 21.06 -3.06
C ILE A 9 27.28 21.17 -3.94
N ALA A 10 28.46 21.28 -3.30
CA ALA A 10 29.80 21.21 -3.90
C ALA A 10 29.86 21.65 -5.38
N GLY A 11 29.67 22.96 -5.62
CA GLY A 11 29.58 23.52 -6.96
C GLY A 11 30.86 23.36 -7.80
N LEU A 12 30.69 23.32 -9.12
CA LEU A 12 31.74 23.20 -10.15
C LEU A 12 32.96 24.12 -9.92
N ASN A 13 32.74 25.30 -9.34
CA ASN A 13 33.79 26.26 -9.02
C ASN A 13 34.74 25.78 -7.91
N SER A 14 34.23 25.03 -6.92
CA SER A 14 35.03 24.41 -5.85
C SER A 14 35.88 23.25 -6.36
N LEU A 15 35.44 22.57 -7.43
CA LEU A 15 36.22 21.51 -8.08
C LEU A 15 37.35 22.08 -8.94
N ARG A 16 37.12 23.22 -9.60
CA ARG A 16 38.12 23.90 -10.45
C ARG A 16 39.32 24.44 -9.67
N SER A 17 39.15 24.73 -8.38
CA SER A 17 40.22 25.21 -7.50
C SER A 17 41.04 24.08 -6.84
N LYS A 18 40.78 22.81 -7.18
CA LYS A 18 41.42 21.64 -6.57
C LYS A 18 42.35 20.94 -7.55
N ASN A 19 43.44 20.39 -7.03
CA ASN A 19 44.34 19.57 -7.83
C ASN A 19 43.77 18.15 -8.03
N ILE A 20 44.37 17.40 -8.96
CA ILE A 20 43.86 16.10 -9.38
C ILE A 20 43.79 15.08 -8.23
N ASN A 21 44.71 15.16 -7.25
CA ASN A 21 44.74 14.27 -6.10
C ASN A 21 43.61 14.60 -5.11
N GLU A 22 43.32 15.89 -4.90
CA GLU A 22 42.22 16.35 -4.05
C GLU A 22 40.86 15.98 -4.66
N ILE A 23 40.72 16.11 -5.98
CA ILE A 23 39.53 15.68 -6.71
C ILE A 23 39.37 14.16 -6.58
N ALA A 24 40.44 13.38 -6.74
CA ALA A 24 40.40 11.93 -6.58
C ALA A 24 40.00 11.51 -5.15
N GLN A 25 40.50 12.21 -4.12
CA GLN A 25 40.08 11.98 -2.73
C GLN A 25 38.60 12.32 -2.51
N LEU A 26 38.11 13.43 -3.04
CA LEU A 26 36.69 13.79 -2.96
C LEU A 26 35.79 12.73 -3.63
N ILE A 27 36.18 12.25 -4.80
CA ILE A 27 35.46 11.18 -5.50
C ILE A 27 35.49 9.89 -4.66
N LYS A 28 36.64 9.54 -4.05
CA LYS A 28 36.77 8.36 -3.19
C LYS A 28 35.88 8.46 -1.95
N VAL A 29 35.96 9.56 -1.21
CA VAL A 29 35.14 9.81 -0.01
C VAL A 29 33.65 9.82 -0.35
N THR A 30 33.27 10.40 -1.50
CA THR A 30 31.87 10.43 -1.94
C THR A 30 31.38 9.04 -2.33
N LYS A 31 32.20 8.24 -3.04
CA LYS A 31 31.88 6.83 -3.35
C LYS A 31 31.75 5.99 -2.08
N GLU A 32 32.62 6.19 -1.10
CA GLU A 32 32.58 5.49 0.20
C GLU A 32 31.36 5.91 1.02
N LYS A 33 31.02 7.20 1.07
CA LYS A 33 29.79 7.69 1.70
C LYS A 33 28.54 7.14 1.03
N LYS A 34 28.50 7.10 -0.31
CA LYS A 34 27.39 6.50 -1.07
C LYS A 34 27.27 4.99 -0.83
N LYS A 35 28.40 4.27 -0.70
CA LYS A 35 28.39 2.86 -0.30
C LYS A 35 27.89 2.65 1.14
N LYS A 36 28.22 3.55 2.08
CA LYS A 36 27.72 3.51 3.46
C LYS A 36 26.22 3.81 3.56
N LEU A 37 25.71 4.72 2.74
CA LEU A 37 24.28 5.07 2.67
C LEU A 37 23.39 3.95 2.09
N CYS A 38 23.97 2.96 1.39
CA CYS A 38 23.20 2.05 0.53
C CYS A 38 23.13 0.61 1.04
N ASN A 39 23.37 0.37 2.33
CA ASN A 39 23.48 -0.98 2.90
C ASN A 39 23.01 -1.06 4.36
N ASP A 40 21.99 -0.31 4.76
CA ASP A 40 21.28 -0.70 5.98
C ASP A 40 20.54 -2.01 5.66
N LYS A 41 21.11 -3.14 6.10
CA LYS A 41 20.52 -4.47 5.96
C LYS A 41 19.05 -4.46 6.40
N ASN A 42 18.76 -3.66 7.42
CA ASN A 42 17.42 -3.43 7.96
C ASN A 42 16.47 -2.82 6.93
N GLU A 43 16.88 -1.84 6.12
CA GLU A 43 15.98 -1.20 5.14
C GLU A 43 15.49 -2.19 4.07
N ARG A 44 16.40 -2.99 3.52
CA ARG A 44 16.03 -4.01 2.53
C ARG A 44 15.16 -5.12 3.13
N GLU A 45 15.42 -5.53 4.37
CA GLU A 45 14.60 -6.48 5.10
C GLU A 45 13.19 -5.92 5.34
N ASN A 46 13.10 -4.66 5.77
CA ASN A 46 11.84 -3.95 6.03
C ASN A 46 11.01 -3.79 4.75
N ILE A 47 11.63 -3.46 3.63
CA ILE A 47 10.95 -3.39 2.33
C ILE A 47 10.34 -4.74 1.97
N LYS A 48 11.10 -5.84 2.12
CA LYS A 48 10.58 -7.19 1.84
C LYS A 48 9.42 -7.58 2.77
N GLN A 49 9.47 -7.19 4.04
CA GLN A 49 8.39 -7.44 4.99
C GLN A 49 7.12 -6.67 4.60
N LEU A 50 7.25 -5.40 4.20
CA LEU A 50 6.15 -4.59 3.70
C LEU A 50 5.55 -5.18 2.41
N GLU A 51 6.40 -5.59 1.46
CA GLU A 51 5.95 -6.27 0.23
C GLU A 51 5.16 -7.53 0.55
N ASN A 52 5.65 -8.33 1.51
CA ASN A 52 4.98 -9.57 1.93
C ASN A 52 3.64 -9.28 2.63
N PHE A 53 3.60 -8.28 3.51
CA PHE A 53 2.38 -7.82 4.16
C PHE A 53 1.32 -7.40 3.14
N VAL A 54 1.68 -6.51 2.21
CA VAL A 54 0.74 -6.00 1.18
C VAL A 54 0.23 -7.14 0.31
N LYS A 55 1.11 -8.07 -0.10
CA LYS A 55 0.73 -9.21 -0.92
C LYS A 55 -0.28 -10.11 -0.21
N GLU A 56 -0.01 -10.48 1.04
CA GLU A 56 -0.88 -11.36 1.81
C GLU A 56 -2.20 -10.69 2.20
N GLN A 57 -2.16 -9.41 2.61
CA GLN A 57 -3.35 -8.59 2.88
C GLN A 57 -4.23 -8.49 1.63
N SER A 58 -3.64 -8.19 0.46
CA SER A 58 -4.37 -8.05 -0.80
C SER A 58 -5.00 -9.36 -1.25
N ASN A 59 -4.28 -10.48 -1.12
CA ASN A 59 -4.82 -11.81 -1.45
C ASN A 59 -6.04 -12.15 -0.57
N CYS A 60 -5.94 -11.94 0.73
CA CYS A 60 -7.06 -12.14 1.66
C CYS A 60 -8.24 -11.23 1.35
N PHE A 61 -7.98 -9.95 1.07
CA PHE A 61 -9.01 -8.99 0.73
C PHE A 61 -9.77 -9.43 -0.52
N ASN A 62 -9.07 -9.85 -1.58
CA ASN A 62 -9.68 -10.32 -2.81
C ASN A 62 -10.57 -11.55 -2.59
N ILE A 63 -10.12 -12.52 -1.79
CA ILE A 63 -10.92 -13.71 -1.46
C ILE A 63 -12.17 -13.31 -0.68
N CYS A 64 -12.02 -12.43 0.32
CA CYS A 64 -13.16 -11.96 1.12
C CYS A 64 -14.19 -11.22 0.26
N LYS A 65 -13.70 -10.32 -0.60
CA LYS A 65 -14.52 -9.59 -1.57
C LYS A 65 -15.27 -10.53 -2.50
N GLN A 66 -14.61 -11.54 -3.08
CA GLN A 66 -15.24 -12.52 -3.96
C GLN A 66 -16.38 -13.26 -3.25
N ASN A 67 -16.10 -13.84 -2.08
CA ASN A 67 -17.11 -14.56 -1.29
C ASN A 67 -18.31 -13.67 -0.94
N LEU A 68 -18.05 -12.39 -0.63
CA LEU A 68 -19.07 -11.42 -0.28
C LEU A 68 -19.97 -11.10 -1.48
N TYR A 69 -19.42 -10.90 -2.67
CA TYR A 69 -20.23 -10.67 -3.88
C TYR A 69 -20.96 -11.91 -4.37
N GLU A 70 -20.38 -13.10 -4.26
CA GLU A 70 -21.08 -14.36 -4.54
C GLU A 70 -22.30 -14.53 -3.61
N ARG A 71 -22.15 -14.15 -2.33
CA ARG A 71 -23.25 -14.14 -1.39
C ARG A 71 -24.33 -13.11 -1.76
N LEU A 72 -23.93 -11.91 -2.16
CA LEU A 72 -24.84 -10.86 -2.61
C LEU A 72 -25.66 -11.33 -3.82
N GLU A 73 -25.02 -11.92 -4.82
CA GLU A 73 -25.69 -12.44 -6.02
C GLU A 73 -26.73 -13.50 -5.64
N LYS A 74 -26.38 -14.41 -4.73
CA LYS A 74 -27.31 -15.42 -4.23
C LYS A 74 -28.51 -14.81 -3.50
N ASP A 75 -28.26 -13.88 -2.58
CA ASP A 75 -29.32 -13.22 -1.82
C ASP A 75 -30.26 -12.41 -2.74
N LEU A 76 -29.72 -11.74 -3.78
CA LEU A 76 -30.51 -11.03 -4.79
C LEU A 76 -31.36 -11.98 -5.63
N ASN A 77 -30.79 -13.10 -6.08
CA ASN A 77 -31.53 -14.10 -6.85
C ASN A 77 -32.66 -14.72 -6.02
N GLU A 78 -32.43 -15.03 -4.74
CA GLU A 78 -33.47 -15.50 -3.82
C GLU A 78 -34.58 -14.47 -3.63
N TYR A 79 -34.23 -13.19 -3.49
CA TYR A 79 -35.19 -12.08 -3.37
C TYR A 79 -36.04 -11.90 -4.64
N ILE A 80 -35.41 -11.90 -5.82
CA ILE A 80 -36.10 -11.80 -7.12
C ILE A 80 -37.03 -13.00 -7.33
N PHE A 81 -36.57 -14.21 -7.01
CA PHE A 81 -37.39 -15.41 -7.12
C PHE A 81 -38.60 -15.35 -6.18
N PHE A 82 -38.40 -14.96 -4.93
CA PHE A 82 -39.48 -14.84 -3.94
C PHE A 82 -40.52 -13.80 -4.35
N THR A 83 -40.09 -12.62 -4.80
CA THR A 83 -40.99 -11.55 -5.23
C THR A 83 -41.81 -11.97 -6.46
N SER A 84 -41.16 -12.56 -7.47
CA SER A 84 -41.83 -13.10 -8.66
C SER A 84 -42.85 -14.19 -8.31
N LYS A 85 -42.47 -15.17 -7.48
CA LYS A 85 -43.36 -16.27 -7.05
C LYS A 85 -44.62 -15.75 -6.34
N ASN A 86 -44.49 -14.69 -5.55
CA ASN A 86 -45.59 -14.12 -4.77
C ASN A 86 -46.30 -12.96 -5.49
N LYS A 87 -45.96 -12.66 -6.75
CA LYS A 87 -46.51 -11.52 -7.52
C LYS A 87 -46.37 -10.18 -6.79
N ILE A 88 -45.28 -10.02 -6.04
CA ILE A 88 -44.92 -8.78 -5.33
C ILE A 88 -44.06 -7.95 -6.28
N ASN A 89 -44.29 -6.63 -6.32
CA ASN A 89 -43.41 -5.73 -7.07
C ASN A 89 -42.02 -5.70 -6.45
N LEU A 90 -41.01 -5.80 -7.30
CA LEU A 90 -39.61 -5.69 -6.90
C LEU A 90 -39.35 -4.28 -6.36
N ASN A 91 -38.77 -4.18 -5.17
CA ASN A 91 -38.39 -2.90 -4.59
C ASN A 91 -36.93 -2.57 -4.97
N GLU A 92 -36.76 -1.70 -5.96
CA GLU A 92 -35.44 -1.28 -6.43
C GLU A 92 -34.63 -0.54 -5.35
N GLU A 93 -35.29 0.22 -4.46
CA GLU A 93 -34.63 0.92 -3.36
C GLU A 93 -34.01 -0.06 -2.35
N HIS A 94 -34.71 -1.17 -2.07
CA HIS A 94 -34.17 -2.24 -1.24
C HIS A 94 -32.95 -2.91 -1.88
N ILE A 95 -32.97 -3.13 -3.19
CA ILE A 95 -31.83 -3.69 -3.92
C ILE A 95 -30.62 -2.76 -3.82
N GLN A 96 -30.82 -1.46 -4.10
CA GLN A 96 -29.75 -0.48 -3.98
C GLN A 96 -29.19 -0.38 -2.55
N LYS A 97 -30.07 -0.47 -1.53
CA LYS A 97 -29.64 -0.51 -0.13
C LYS A 97 -28.81 -1.75 0.17
N LEU A 98 -29.17 -2.91 -0.38
CA LEU A 98 -28.40 -4.15 -0.25
C LEU A 98 -26.98 -3.98 -0.81
N TYR A 99 -26.85 -3.43 -2.03
CA TYR A 99 -25.54 -3.15 -2.62
C TYR A 99 -24.68 -2.23 -1.76
N ARG A 100 -25.26 -1.15 -1.21
CA ARG A 100 -24.53 -0.23 -0.30
C ARG A 100 -24.08 -0.94 0.97
N ASN A 101 -24.95 -1.73 1.59
CA ASN A 101 -24.60 -2.48 2.80
C ASN A 101 -23.45 -3.44 2.54
N TYR A 102 -23.47 -4.15 1.41
CA TYR A 102 -22.40 -5.07 1.03
C TYR A 102 -21.08 -4.34 0.75
N ASN A 103 -21.10 -3.19 0.09
CA ASN A 103 -19.88 -2.37 -0.09
C ASN A 103 -19.32 -1.90 1.26
N ASN A 104 -20.17 -1.48 2.21
CA ASN A 104 -19.73 -1.09 3.55
C ASN A 104 -19.12 -2.28 4.30
N ILE A 105 -19.72 -3.48 4.17
CA ILE A 105 -19.20 -4.72 4.74
C ILE A 105 -17.83 -5.07 4.13
N GLU A 106 -17.63 -4.86 2.82
CA GLU A 106 -16.33 -5.06 2.18
C GLU A 106 -15.25 -4.19 2.85
N GLU A 107 -15.49 -2.88 2.99
CA GLU A 107 -14.53 -1.97 3.61
C GLU A 107 -14.34 -2.28 5.11
N GLU A 108 -15.41 -2.42 5.87
CA GLU A 108 -15.33 -2.56 7.33
C GLU A 108 -14.82 -3.94 7.75
N LEU A 109 -15.22 -5.01 7.08
CA LEU A 109 -14.90 -6.37 7.49
C LEU A 109 -13.76 -6.97 6.68
N CYS A 110 -13.78 -6.89 5.34
CA CYS A 110 -12.73 -7.53 4.54
C CYS A 110 -11.39 -6.81 4.70
N TYR A 111 -11.35 -5.49 4.52
CA TYR A 111 -10.09 -4.75 4.63
C TYR A 111 -9.53 -4.79 6.06
N SER A 112 -10.37 -4.50 7.07
CA SER A 112 -9.95 -4.50 8.48
C SER A 112 -9.48 -5.87 8.96
N SER A 113 -10.23 -6.93 8.66
CA SER A 113 -9.90 -8.29 9.12
C SER A 113 -8.64 -8.81 8.45
N CYS A 114 -8.47 -8.60 7.15
CA CYS A 114 -7.27 -9.00 6.44
C CYS A 114 -6.04 -8.21 6.91
N SER A 115 -6.17 -6.92 7.17
CA SER A 115 -5.09 -6.09 7.74
C SER A 115 -4.66 -6.60 9.11
N LYS A 116 -5.61 -6.91 10.01
CA LYS A 116 -5.31 -7.46 11.34
C LYS A 116 -4.67 -8.84 11.26
N LYS A 117 -5.18 -9.72 10.39
CA LYS A 117 -4.68 -11.09 10.22
C LYS A 117 -3.19 -11.13 9.87
N TYR A 118 -2.72 -10.20 9.04
CA TYR A 118 -1.34 -10.15 8.58
C TYR A 118 -0.48 -9.11 9.30
N SER A 119 -1.03 -8.42 10.31
CA SER A 119 -0.30 -7.39 11.06
C SER A 119 1.02 -7.89 11.67
N THR A 120 1.11 -9.17 12.02
CA THR A 120 2.32 -9.81 12.54
C THR A 120 3.48 -9.85 11.52
N LEU A 121 3.20 -9.67 10.22
CA LEU A 121 4.24 -9.51 9.19
C LEU A 121 4.94 -8.15 9.27
N LEU A 122 4.38 -7.20 10.05
CA LEU A 122 4.96 -5.90 10.33
C LEU A 122 5.71 -5.86 11.68
N ASP A 123 5.67 -6.93 12.47
CA ASP A 123 6.34 -6.97 13.77
C ASP A 123 7.85 -7.13 13.62
N TYR A 124 8.58 -6.10 14.07
CA TYR A 124 10.01 -6.13 14.25
C TYR A 124 10.35 -7.01 15.46
N LYS A 125 11.11 -8.10 15.25
CA LYS A 125 11.95 -8.59 16.35
C LYS A 125 13.10 -7.60 16.51
N THR A 126 12.93 -6.66 17.44
CA THR A 126 14.01 -5.84 18.01
C THR A 126 15.13 -6.69 18.57
#